data_AF-A0A2Z6N1R7-F1
#
_entry.id   AF-A0A2Z6N1R7-F1
#
_cell.length_a   1.000
_cell.length_b   1.000
_cell.length_c   1.000
_cell.angle_alpha   90.00
_cell.angle_beta   90.00
_cell.angle_gamma   90.00
#
_symmetry.space_group_name_H-M   'P 1'
#
loop_
_entity.id
_entity.type
_entity.pdbx_description
1 polymer ?
#
loop_
_entity_poly.entity_id
_entity_poly.type
_entity_poly.pdbx_seq_one_letter_code
_entity_poly.pdbx_strand_id
1 'polypeptide(L)'
;MFFRLLFTDLGGERRFASAVAKRLESLGALTQGDRRAGPSLSAYNYDSAYGKKALKILYTGITEMVRPGCLSDRADKMKSFIRRAEAALNSVGMEDIYEKQSYDVRRFLNRLLGIAPDIQNRLFEIFVHILDDLVQKARIEGNLDIGIVDLKANVIELQGTPKTVYVDQTRGASTVLFTFILDRGVSWELANTKLNEKQKAEFVSSGDGFYKSKRHWLGKHRVILTFESSNSAMYKIVRPTTGESTRDMHIEELTRKYSKVSSLKEAKIGWEDDYEASSKQCMHGPYCKFGKSCSAGSRLQEVNVLGGAILPVWGNIQTVLSDQVRQMDKRLRIVRVETTSDNRRFVGVRIPNEAVETVLEGFFLFLCIPSPFL
;
A
#
# COMPACT_ATOMS: atom_id res chain seq x y z
N MET A 1 -8.55 23.86 16.05
CA MET A 1 -8.42 23.10 17.31
C MET A 1 -7.50 21.92 17.02
N PHE A 2 -6.25 21.96 17.48
CA PHE A 2 -5.31 20.85 17.28
C PHE A 2 -5.52 19.83 18.41
N PHE A 3 -5.94 18.61 18.08
CA PHE A 3 -5.99 17.52 19.04
C PHE A 3 -4.60 16.88 19.11
N ARG A 4 -3.94 16.98 20.27
CA ARG A 4 -2.68 16.29 20.56
C ARG A 4 -3.03 15.08 21.45
N LEU A 5 -2.94 13.89 20.88
CA LEU A 5 -3.10 12.64 21.64
C LEU A 5 -1.81 12.42 22.43
N LEU A 6 -1.89 12.50 23.76
CA LEU A 6 -0.81 12.16 24.68
C LEU A 6 -1.00 10.70 25.11
N PHE A 7 0.08 9.91 25.04
CA PHE A 7 0.10 8.51 25.48
C PHE A 7 1.24 8.33 26.48
N THR A 8 1.03 7.56 27.54
CA THR A 8 2.11 6.98 28.34
C THR A 8 2.70 5.75 27.63
N ASP A 9 3.87 5.29 28.08
CA ASP A 9 4.59 4.14 27.52
C ASP A 9 3.99 2.77 27.93
N LEU A 10 2.67 2.75 28.21
CA LEU A 10 1.93 1.55 28.59
C LEU A 10 1.07 1.09 27.40
N GLY A 11 1.26 -0.16 26.97
CA GLY A 11 0.51 -0.76 25.86
C GLY A 11 -1.02 -0.75 26.08
N GLY A 12 -1.45 -0.71 27.35
CA GLY A 12 -2.85 -0.52 27.74
C GLY A 12 -3.46 0.83 27.32
N GLU A 13 -2.67 1.89 27.16
CA GLU A 13 -3.19 3.21 26.77
C GLU A 13 -3.32 3.39 25.24
N ARG A 14 -2.51 2.70 24.44
CA ARG A 14 -2.67 2.65 22.98
C ARG A 14 -4.02 2.04 22.57
N ARG A 15 -4.66 1.25 23.45
CA ARG A 15 -6.05 0.75 23.29
C ARG A 15 -7.10 1.86 23.35
N PHE A 16 -6.91 2.93 24.12
CA PHE A 16 -7.83 4.07 24.11
C PHE A 16 -7.87 4.77 22.75
N ALA A 17 -6.74 4.77 22.01
CA ALA A 17 -6.71 5.26 20.64
C ALA A 17 -7.66 4.47 19.71
N SER A 18 -7.79 3.16 19.89
CA SER A 18 -8.67 2.29 19.08
C SER A 18 -10.16 2.55 19.32
N ALA A 19 -10.56 2.68 20.59
CA ALA A 19 -11.94 2.99 20.97
C ALA A 19 -12.35 4.42 20.57
N VAL A 20 -11.41 5.37 20.70
CA VAL A 20 -11.60 6.76 20.26
C VAL A 20 -11.61 6.87 18.74
N ALA A 21 -10.74 6.15 18.03
CA ALA A 21 -10.73 6.08 16.56
C ALA A 21 -12.06 5.57 16.00
N LYS A 22 -12.60 4.49 16.57
CA LYS A 22 -13.88 3.91 16.15
C LYS A 22 -15.07 4.83 16.44
N ARG A 23 -15.07 5.58 17.55
CA ARG A 23 -16.09 6.60 17.84
C ARG A 23 -16.00 7.79 16.88
N LEU A 24 -14.79 8.29 16.59
CA LEU A 24 -14.58 9.36 15.62
C LEU A 24 -14.92 8.95 14.18
N GLU A 25 -14.70 7.68 13.83
CA GLU A 25 -15.14 7.06 12.58
C GLU A 25 -16.67 7.00 12.48
N SER A 26 -17.35 6.53 13.54
CA SER A 26 -18.82 6.49 13.59
C SER A 26 -19.50 7.87 13.59
N LEU A 27 -18.79 8.91 14.06
CA LEU A 27 -19.28 10.30 14.10
C LEU A 27 -19.05 11.06 12.79
N GLY A 28 -18.52 10.41 11.74
CA GLY A 28 -18.26 11.04 10.44
C GLY A 28 -17.08 12.01 10.41
N ALA A 29 -16.37 12.20 11.52
CA ALA A 29 -15.18 13.06 11.62
C ALA A 29 -13.95 12.49 10.89
N LEU A 30 -14.07 11.26 10.36
CA LEU A 30 -13.00 10.49 9.73
C LEU A 30 -13.08 10.44 8.20
N THR A 31 -14.04 11.16 7.59
CA THR A 31 -14.07 11.31 6.14
C THR A 31 -12.85 12.14 5.72
N GLN A 32 -11.96 11.56 4.91
CA GLN A 32 -10.73 12.18 4.38
C GLN A 32 -10.96 13.38 3.43
N GLY A 33 -12.06 14.12 3.60
CA GLY A 33 -12.39 15.29 2.79
C GLY A 33 -11.60 16.54 3.17
N ASP A 34 -11.10 16.64 4.41
CA ASP A 34 -10.42 17.85 4.90
C ASP A 34 -8.89 17.70 4.89
N ARG A 35 -8.21 18.63 4.20
CA ARG A 35 -6.74 18.74 4.10
C ARG A 35 -6.05 18.99 5.45
N ARG A 36 -6.81 19.28 6.51
CA ARG A 36 -6.34 19.51 7.87
C ARG A 36 -6.38 18.27 8.76
N ALA A 37 -6.85 17.12 8.26
CA ALA A 37 -6.86 15.88 9.02
C ALA A 37 -5.43 15.38 9.26
N GLY A 38 -5.08 15.15 10.54
CA GLY A 38 -3.80 14.55 10.96
C GLY A 38 -3.65 13.08 10.52
N PRO A 39 -2.61 12.37 10.98
CA PRO A 39 -2.38 10.96 10.60
C PRO A 39 -3.63 10.11 10.88
N SER A 40 -3.98 9.26 9.90
CA SER A 40 -5.23 8.46 9.92
C SER A 40 -5.30 7.57 11.16
N LEU A 41 -6.36 7.74 11.96
CA LEU A 41 -6.62 6.92 13.15
C LEU A 41 -6.97 5.46 12.81
N SER A 42 -7.14 5.11 11.53
CA SER A 42 -7.28 3.73 11.05
C SER A 42 -6.10 2.83 11.44
N ALA A 43 -4.91 3.40 11.66
CA ALA A 43 -3.73 2.70 12.16
C ALA A 43 -3.94 2.07 13.56
N TYR A 44 -4.96 2.53 14.30
CA TYR A 44 -5.32 2.02 15.61
C TYR A 44 -6.55 1.11 15.58
N ASN A 45 -7.08 0.74 14.40
CA ASN A 45 -8.20 -0.19 14.28
C ASN A 45 -7.72 -1.66 14.37
N TYR A 46 -7.47 -2.12 15.59
CA TYR A 46 -7.03 -3.48 15.89
C TYR A 46 -8.15 -4.52 15.69
N ASP A 47 -9.43 -4.13 15.74
CA ASP A 47 -10.59 -5.00 15.55
C ASP A 47 -10.92 -5.19 14.06
N SER A 48 -9.92 -5.61 13.28
CA SER A 48 -10.00 -5.86 11.83
C SER A 48 -9.79 -7.33 11.48
N ALA A 49 -10.09 -7.73 10.23
CA ALA A 49 -9.79 -9.08 9.77
C ALA A 49 -8.29 -9.44 9.89
N TYR A 50 -7.42 -8.44 9.72
CA TYR A 50 -5.97 -8.58 9.93
C TYR A 50 -5.63 -8.67 11.42
N GLY A 51 -6.32 -7.93 12.29
CA GLY A 51 -6.20 -8.07 13.75
C GLY A 51 -6.53 -9.49 14.24
N LYS A 52 -7.61 -10.08 13.74
CA LYS A 52 -7.97 -11.48 14.06
C LYS A 52 -6.90 -12.47 13.59
N LYS A 53 -6.37 -12.28 12.38
CA LYS A 53 -5.25 -13.09 11.85
C LYS A 53 -3.96 -12.90 12.66
N ALA A 54 -3.64 -11.68 13.07
CA ALA A 54 -2.47 -11.38 13.89
C ALA A 54 -2.57 -12.05 15.26
N LEU A 55 -3.75 -11.98 15.88
CA LEU A 55 -4.03 -12.65 17.16
C LEU A 55 -3.90 -14.17 17.05
N LYS A 56 -4.38 -14.75 15.94
CA LYS A 56 -4.20 -16.18 15.66
C LYS A 56 -2.73 -16.57 15.60
N ILE A 57 -1.91 -15.82 14.86
CA ILE A 57 -0.46 -16.08 14.74
C ILE A 57 0.22 -15.94 16.11
N LEU A 58 -0.15 -14.93 16.91
CA LEU A 58 0.39 -14.75 18.26
C LEU A 58 0.11 -15.96 19.15
N TYR A 59 -1.14 -16.42 19.23
CA TYR A 59 -1.52 -17.56 20.06
C TYR A 59 -0.88 -18.87 19.58
N THR A 60 -0.86 -19.11 18.28
CA THR A 60 -0.16 -20.26 17.70
C THR A 60 1.33 -20.23 18.03
N GLY A 61 2.00 -19.07 17.91
CA GLY A 61 3.42 -18.93 18.24
C GLY A 61 3.74 -19.16 19.71
N ILE A 62 2.90 -18.68 20.63
CA ILE A 62 3.04 -18.95 22.07
C ILE A 62 2.87 -20.45 22.34
N THR A 63 1.89 -21.10 21.73
CA THR A 63 1.55 -22.51 21.98
C THR A 63 2.56 -23.50 21.37
N GLU A 64 2.96 -23.27 20.11
CA GLU A 64 3.87 -24.17 19.39
C GLU A 64 5.30 -24.13 19.96
N MET A 65 5.71 -22.99 20.53
CA MET A 65 6.99 -22.88 21.22
C MET A 65 6.99 -23.46 22.65
N VAL A 66 5.82 -23.78 23.22
CA VAL A 66 5.71 -24.43 24.54
C VAL A 66 5.67 -25.95 24.44
N ARG A 67 5.25 -26.52 23.30
CA ARG A 67 5.19 -27.98 23.13
C ARG A 67 6.56 -28.64 23.34
N PRO A 68 6.70 -29.60 24.27
CA PRO A 68 7.96 -30.31 24.48
C PRO A 68 8.26 -31.16 23.23
N GLY A 69 9.29 -30.78 22.47
CA GLY A 69 9.79 -31.58 21.34
C GLY A 69 10.21 -30.80 20.08
N CYS A 70 9.93 -29.50 19.97
CA CYS A 70 10.12 -28.76 18.71
C CYS A 70 11.25 -27.70 18.71
N LEU A 71 12.13 -27.64 19.73
CA LEU A 71 13.06 -26.50 19.86
C LEU A 71 14.54 -26.88 19.80
N SER A 72 15.21 -26.38 18.76
CA SER A 72 16.65 -26.12 18.75
C SER A 72 16.99 -24.85 19.56
N ASP A 73 18.28 -24.70 19.86
CA ASP A 73 18.91 -23.78 20.81
C ASP A 73 18.69 -22.26 20.53
N ARG A 74 17.48 -21.75 20.77
CA ARG A 74 17.19 -20.31 20.81
C ARG A 74 16.97 -19.83 22.26
N ALA A 75 17.93 -19.04 22.74
CA ALA A 75 17.96 -18.14 23.91
C ALA A 75 16.93 -18.39 25.03
N ASP A 76 17.39 -18.89 26.17
CA ASP A 76 16.59 -19.20 27.38
C ASP A 76 15.75 -18.03 27.92
N LYS A 77 16.12 -16.79 27.60
CA LYS A 77 15.32 -15.58 27.89
C LYS A 77 13.98 -15.54 27.14
N MET A 78 13.91 -16.06 25.92
CA MET A 78 12.68 -16.13 25.15
C MET A 78 11.77 -17.24 25.69
N LYS A 79 12.33 -18.41 26.00
CA LYS A 79 11.61 -19.54 26.58
C LYS A 79 10.96 -19.18 27.92
N SER A 80 11.71 -18.50 28.80
CA SER A 80 11.21 -18.02 30.09
C SER A 80 10.13 -16.93 29.96
N PHE A 81 10.21 -16.07 28.95
CA PHE A 81 9.15 -15.12 28.63
C PHE A 81 7.87 -15.82 28.16
N ILE A 82 7.97 -16.77 27.22
CA ILE A 82 6.81 -17.48 26.65
C ILE A 82 6.05 -18.23 27.74
N ARG A 83 6.75 -18.92 28.65
CA ARG A 83 6.12 -19.61 29.79
C ARG A 83 5.39 -18.64 30.73
N ARG A 84 5.98 -17.46 31.00
CA ARG A 84 5.32 -16.40 31.80
C ARG A 84 4.12 -15.81 31.08
N ALA A 85 4.21 -15.63 29.76
CA ALA A 85 3.13 -15.11 28.94
C ALA A 85 1.95 -16.08 28.90
N GLU A 86 2.18 -17.38 28.69
CA GLU A 86 1.13 -18.41 28.74
C GLU A 86 0.43 -18.46 30.10
N ALA A 87 1.21 -18.51 31.19
CA ALA A 87 0.66 -18.49 32.55
C ALA A 87 -0.18 -17.23 32.82
N ALA A 88 0.27 -16.07 32.32
CA ALA A 88 -0.45 -14.81 32.43
C ALA A 88 -1.73 -14.75 31.56
N LEU A 89 -1.75 -15.42 30.39
CA LEU A 89 -2.94 -15.53 29.56
C LEU A 89 -3.97 -16.47 30.22
N ASN A 90 -3.50 -17.58 30.80
CA ASN A 90 -4.36 -18.52 31.54
C ASN A 90 -4.98 -17.86 32.78
N SER A 91 -4.19 -17.08 33.55
CA SER A 91 -4.68 -16.41 34.76
C SER A 91 -5.79 -15.38 34.51
N VAL A 92 -5.90 -14.84 33.28
CA VAL A 92 -6.96 -13.92 32.88
C VAL A 92 -8.13 -14.61 32.15
N GLY A 93 -8.24 -15.93 32.26
CA GLY A 93 -9.34 -16.71 31.67
C GLY A 93 -9.26 -16.83 30.16
N MET A 94 -8.03 -16.89 29.61
CA MET A 94 -7.76 -17.30 28.23
C MET A 94 -7.28 -18.76 28.15
N GLU A 95 -7.83 -19.62 29.00
CA GLU A 95 -7.60 -21.08 28.98
C GLU A 95 -8.24 -21.74 27.73
N ASP A 96 -9.32 -21.15 27.22
CA ASP A 96 -10.14 -21.61 26.09
C ASP A 96 -9.55 -21.30 24.68
N ILE A 97 -8.25 -20.95 24.58
CA ILE A 97 -7.60 -20.71 23.27
C ILE A 97 -7.74 -21.94 22.34
N TYR A 98 -7.86 -23.14 22.93
CA TYR A 98 -7.87 -24.42 22.24
C TYR A 98 -9.20 -24.81 21.57
N GLU A 99 -10.36 -24.43 22.12
CA GLU A 99 -11.62 -25.09 21.75
C GLU A 99 -12.60 -24.22 20.93
N LYS A 100 -12.58 -22.89 21.08
CA LYS A 100 -13.65 -22.04 20.51
C LYS A 100 -13.28 -21.24 19.26
N GLN A 101 -12.04 -21.31 18.76
CA GLN A 101 -11.55 -20.51 17.61
C GLN A 101 -11.93 -19.01 17.68
N SER A 102 -12.21 -18.48 18.86
CA SER A 102 -12.70 -17.11 19.02
C SER A 102 -11.51 -16.17 19.12
N TYR A 103 -10.91 -15.84 17.98
CA TYR A 103 -9.90 -14.79 17.85
C TYR A 103 -10.53 -13.39 17.96
N ASP A 104 -11.22 -13.15 19.07
CA ASP A 104 -11.85 -11.87 19.38
C ASP A 104 -10.79 -10.92 19.95
N VAL A 105 -10.37 -9.98 19.09
CA VAL A 105 -9.39 -8.95 19.45
C VAL A 105 -9.88 -8.09 20.61
N ARG A 106 -11.19 -7.82 20.71
CA ARG A 106 -11.74 -7.03 21.83
C ARG A 106 -11.60 -7.79 23.15
N ARG A 107 -11.87 -9.10 23.15
CA ARG A 107 -11.68 -9.95 24.33
C ARG A 107 -10.20 -10.00 24.72
N PHE A 108 -9.29 -10.23 23.78
CA PHE A 108 -7.85 -10.22 24.02
C PHE A 108 -7.38 -8.92 24.67
N LEU A 109 -7.71 -7.77 24.07
CA LEU A 109 -7.32 -6.46 24.58
C LEU A 109 -7.91 -6.14 25.96
N ASN A 110 -9.13 -6.60 26.26
CA ASN A 110 -9.75 -6.42 27.57
C ASN A 110 -9.09 -7.27 28.65
N ARG A 111 -8.66 -8.50 28.32
CA ARG A 111 -8.01 -9.42 29.26
C ARG A 111 -6.54 -9.09 29.49
N LEU A 112 -5.87 -8.54 28.47
CA LEU A 112 -4.49 -8.05 28.55
C LEU A 112 -4.30 -6.97 29.63
N LEU A 113 -5.35 -6.23 30.00
CA LEU A 113 -5.32 -5.24 31.09
C LEU A 113 -5.19 -5.87 32.49
N GLY A 114 -5.53 -7.16 32.64
CA GLY A 114 -5.39 -7.89 33.89
C GLY A 114 -4.01 -8.53 34.07
N ILE A 115 -3.08 -8.29 33.13
CA ILE A 115 -1.74 -8.87 33.11
C ILE A 115 -0.71 -7.84 33.62
N ALA A 116 0.36 -8.32 34.26
CA ALA A 116 1.47 -7.48 34.70
C ALA A 116 2.05 -6.62 33.54
N PRO A 117 2.40 -5.34 33.78
CA PRO A 117 2.79 -4.40 32.72
C PRO A 117 3.94 -4.87 31.82
N ASP A 118 4.92 -5.60 32.36
CA ASP A 118 6.08 -6.11 31.62
C ASP A 118 5.66 -7.15 30.56
N ILE A 119 4.77 -8.07 30.95
CA ILE A 119 4.24 -9.12 30.06
C ILE A 119 3.22 -8.51 29.09
N GLN A 120 2.37 -7.61 29.58
CA GLN A 120 1.38 -6.90 28.78
C GLN A 120 2.03 -6.14 27.62
N ASN A 121 3.02 -5.28 27.91
CA ASN A 121 3.67 -4.45 26.90
C ASN A 121 4.32 -5.32 25.84
N ARG A 122 5.01 -6.39 26.26
CA ARG A 122 5.70 -7.29 25.34
C ARG A 122 4.75 -8.10 24.46
N LEU A 123 3.64 -8.60 25.01
CA LEU A 123 2.60 -9.29 24.23
C LEU A 123 1.94 -8.35 23.22
N PHE A 124 1.68 -7.10 23.63
CA PHE A 124 1.09 -6.10 22.75
C PHE A 124 2.05 -5.69 21.62
N GLU A 125 3.34 -5.50 21.91
CA GLU A 125 4.37 -5.21 20.90
C GLU A 125 4.42 -6.31 19.83
N ILE A 126 4.45 -7.58 20.24
CA ILE A 126 4.47 -8.71 19.31
C ILE A 126 3.20 -8.74 18.48
N PHE A 127 2.02 -8.52 19.09
CA PHE A 127 0.75 -8.42 18.38
C PHE A 127 0.77 -7.31 17.31
N VAL A 128 1.21 -6.10 17.67
CA VAL A 128 1.30 -4.96 16.75
C VAL A 128 2.27 -5.24 15.61
N HIS A 129 3.44 -5.80 15.89
CA HIS A 129 4.41 -6.16 14.85
C HIS A 129 3.84 -7.18 13.86
N ILE A 130 3.15 -8.23 14.34
CA ILE A 130 2.51 -9.22 13.46
C ILE A 130 1.41 -8.56 12.64
N LEU A 131 0.60 -7.69 13.25
CA LEU A 131 -0.46 -6.96 12.55
C LEU A 131 0.10 -6.06 11.46
N ASP A 132 1.15 -5.30 11.76
CA ASP A 132 1.84 -4.45 10.80
C ASP A 132 2.38 -5.27 9.64
N ASP A 133 3.07 -6.39 9.90
CA ASP A 133 3.55 -7.30 8.86
C ASP A 133 2.41 -7.84 7.97
N LEU A 134 1.27 -8.20 8.56
CA LEU A 134 0.10 -8.69 7.81
C LEU A 134 -0.55 -7.58 6.99
N VAL A 135 -0.71 -6.38 7.54
CA VAL A 135 -1.26 -5.21 6.84
C VAL A 135 -0.33 -4.78 5.73
N GLN A 136 0.99 -4.81 5.95
CA GLN A 136 1.97 -4.54 4.90
C GLN A 136 1.91 -5.62 3.81
N LYS A 137 1.90 -6.91 4.15
CA LYS A 137 1.72 -8.00 3.16
C LYS A 137 0.43 -7.80 2.37
N ALA A 138 -0.67 -7.50 3.04
CA ALA A 138 -1.94 -7.21 2.39
C ALA A 138 -1.89 -5.97 1.50
N ARG A 139 -1.20 -4.90 1.93
CA ARG A 139 -1.01 -3.69 1.11
C ARG A 139 -0.19 -4.00 -0.15
N ILE A 140 0.81 -4.87 -0.04
CA ILE A 140 1.65 -5.33 -1.15
C ILE A 140 0.87 -6.20 -2.13
N GLU A 141 0.07 -7.12 -1.59
CA GLU A 141 -0.82 -8.01 -2.35
C GLU A 141 -2.07 -7.30 -2.87
N GLY A 142 -2.30 -6.03 -2.51
CA GLY A 142 -3.50 -5.27 -2.89
C GLY A 142 -4.78 -5.74 -2.19
N ASN A 143 -4.62 -6.48 -1.10
CA ASN A 143 -5.69 -7.07 -0.30
C ASN A 143 -6.27 -6.13 0.78
N LEU A 144 -5.68 -4.96 0.99
CA LEU A 144 -6.17 -3.94 1.91
C LEU A 144 -7.15 -3.00 1.19
N ASP A 145 -8.38 -2.88 1.71
CA ASP A 145 -9.38 -1.96 1.18
C ASP A 145 -9.08 -0.56 1.72
N ILE A 146 -8.51 0.32 0.90
CA ILE A 146 -7.93 1.61 1.35
C ILE A 146 -8.92 2.77 1.15
N GLY A 147 -10.19 2.50 0.83
CA GLY A 147 -11.12 3.55 0.44
C GLY A 147 -10.72 4.20 -0.89
N ILE A 148 -10.88 5.52 -1.00
CA ILE A 148 -10.55 6.27 -2.23
C ILE A 148 -9.03 6.41 -2.35
N VAL A 149 -8.46 5.93 -3.46
CA VAL A 149 -7.02 6.00 -3.72
C VAL A 149 -6.69 7.19 -4.62
N ASP A 150 -5.83 8.08 -4.15
CA ASP A 150 -5.27 9.16 -4.98
C ASP A 150 -4.23 8.62 -5.95
N LEU A 151 -4.47 8.80 -7.24
CA LEU A 151 -3.46 8.56 -8.25
C LEU A 151 -2.45 9.72 -8.26
N LYS A 152 -1.20 9.39 -7.98
CA LYS A 152 -0.08 10.35 -7.95
C LYS A 152 0.94 9.99 -9.01
N ALA A 153 1.35 11.00 -9.77
CA ALA A 153 2.43 10.95 -10.75
C ALA A 153 3.01 12.36 -10.90
N ASN A 154 4.13 12.50 -11.60
CA ASN A 154 4.71 13.83 -11.88
C ASN A 154 3.89 14.56 -12.94
N VAL A 155 3.37 13.82 -13.93
CA VAL A 155 2.47 14.30 -14.96
C VAL A 155 1.28 13.35 -15.06
N ILE A 156 0.06 13.90 -15.11
CA ILE A 156 -1.19 13.17 -15.31
C ILE A 156 -1.98 13.87 -16.39
N GLU A 157 -2.13 13.20 -17.53
CA GLU A 157 -2.83 13.75 -18.69
C GLU A 157 -4.02 12.88 -19.06
N LEU A 158 -5.14 13.52 -19.38
CA LEU A 158 -6.30 12.86 -19.98
C LEU A 158 -5.98 12.57 -21.45
N GLN A 159 -6.12 11.31 -21.84
CA GLN A 159 -5.85 10.85 -23.18
C GLN A 159 -7.13 10.84 -24.02
N GLY A 160 -7.12 11.56 -25.13
CA GLY A 160 -8.21 11.57 -26.10
C GLY A 160 -9.53 12.10 -25.53
N THR A 161 -10.63 11.76 -26.19
CA THR A 161 -11.98 12.11 -25.76
C THR A 161 -12.54 11.02 -24.85
N PRO A 162 -13.15 11.38 -23.69
CA PRO A 162 -13.82 10.42 -22.82
C PRO A 162 -14.91 9.66 -23.59
N LYS A 163 -15.02 8.35 -23.35
CA LYS A 163 -15.98 7.48 -24.03
C LYS A 163 -17.22 7.29 -23.17
N THR A 164 -18.40 7.62 -23.69
CA THR A 164 -19.66 7.33 -23.00
C THR A 164 -19.94 5.83 -23.05
N VAL A 165 -20.15 5.24 -21.89
CA VAL A 165 -20.33 3.79 -21.72
C VAL A 165 -21.80 3.43 -21.55
N TYR A 166 -22.55 4.26 -20.83
CA TYR A 166 -23.96 4.06 -20.57
C TYR A 166 -24.63 5.41 -20.36
N VAL A 167 -25.92 5.51 -20.72
CA VAL A 167 -26.76 6.68 -20.43
C VAL A 167 -28.05 6.17 -19.82
N ASP A 168 -28.36 6.62 -18.61
CA ASP A 168 -29.64 6.33 -17.95
C ASP A 168 -30.76 7.00 -18.75
N GLN A 169 -31.61 6.21 -19.40
CA GLN A 169 -32.73 6.71 -20.22
C GLN A 169 -33.76 7.49 -19.40
N THR A 170 -33.86 7.25 -18.10
CA THR A 170 -34.83 7.92 -17.22
C THR A 170 -34.33 9.25 -16.67
N ARG A 171 -33.01 9.38 -16.45
CA ARG A 171 -32.39 10.56 -15.82
C ARG A 171 -31.44 11.35 -16.72
N GLY A 172 -31.13 10.84 -17.92
CA GLY A 172 -30.13 11.40 -18.83
C GLY A 172 -28.70 11.37 -18.29
N ALA A 173 -28.46 10.67 -17.18
CA ALA A 173 -27.17 10.64 -16.50
C ALA A 173 -26.23 9.65 -17.19
N SER A 174 -25.04 10.10 -17.57
CA SER A 174 -24.07 9.29 -18.32
C SER A 174 -23.00 8.68 -17.41
N THR A 175 -22.63 7.45 -17.72
CA THR A 175 -21.41 6.80 -17.27
C THR A 175 -20.34 7.00 -18.34
N VAL A 176 -19.17 7.50 -17.96
CA VAL A 176 -18.11 7.89 -18.90
C VAL A 176 -16.78 7.25 -18.50
N LEU A 177 -16.09 6.67 -19.47
CA LEU A 177 -14.73 6.14 -19.33
C LEU A 177 -13.71 7.22 -19.67
N PHE A 178 -12.85 7.51 -18.71
CA PHE A 178 -11.70 8.40 -18.84
C PHE A 178 -10.42 7.57 -18.88
N THR A 179 -9.58 7.80 -19.87
CA THR A 179 -8.25 7.17 -19.98
C THR A 179 -7.19 8.19 -19.65
N PHE A 180 -6.33 7.90 -18.68
CA PHE A 180 -5.25 8.78 -18.25
C PHE A 180 -3.89 8.15 -18.51
N ILE A 181 -2.91 8.97 -18.91
CA ILE A 181 -1.50 8.58 -18.92
C ILE A 181 -0.81 9.23 -17.72
N LEU A 182 -0.26 8.40 -16.84
CA LEU A 182 0.51 8.82 -15.67
C LEU A 182 2.00 8.67 -15.98
N ASP A 183 2.75 9.77 -15.97
CA ASP A 183 4.21 9.74 -15.99
C ASP A 183 4.75 9.87 -14.55
N ARG A 184 5.26 8.75 -14.03
CA ARG A 184 5.84 8.67 -12.68
C ARG A 184 7.36 8.81 -12.69
N GLY A 185 7.97 8.97 -13.86
CA GLY A 185 9.40 8.99 -14.02
C GLY A 185 10.00 10.30 -13.54
N VAL A 186 11.23 10.23 -13.05
CA VAL A 186 11.99 11.41 -12.62
C VAL A 186 13.10 11.64 -13.62
N SER A 187 13.04 12.79 -14.32
CA SER A 187 14.10 13.16 -15.28
C SER A 187 15.43 13.37 -14.55
N TRP A 188 16.54 13.35 -15.30
CA TRP A 188 17.85 13.60 -14.73
C TRP A 188 17.93 14.99 -14.07
N GLU A 189 17.35 16.00 -14.71
CA GLU A 189 17.31 17.38 -14.22
C GLU A 189 16.59 17.46 -12.87
N LEU A 190 15.42 16.82 -12.76
CA LEU A 190 14.67 16.78 -11.51
C LEU A 190 15.42 16.01 -10.41
N ALA A 191 16.05 14.89 -10.76
CA ALA A 191 16.87 14.11 -9.82
C ALA A 191 18.08 14.90 -9.31
N ASN A 192 18.77 15.59 -10.21
CA ASN A 192 19.94 16.40 -9.90
C ASN A 192 19.57 17.63 -9.06
N THR A 193 18.45 18.30 -9.37
CA THR A 193 17.92 19.39 -8.55
C THR A 193 17.60 18.92 -7.13
N LYS A 194 16.93 17.77 -6.96
CA LYS A 194 16.68 17.19 -5.64
C LYS A 194 17.95 16.92 -4.84
N LEU A 195 19.00 16.41 -5.50
CA LEU A 195 20.29 16.19 -4.85
C LEU A 195 20.94 17.52 -4.42
N ASN A 196 20.94 18.53 -5.29
CA ASN A 196 21.53 19.83 -5.02
C ASN A 196 20.79 20.59 -3.91
N GLU A 197 19.46 20.53 -3.88
CA GLU A 197 18.65 21.15 -2.83
C GLU A 197 18.93 20.53 -1.48
N LYS A 198 19.03 19.19 -1.41
CA LYS A 198 19.35 18.51 -0.16
C LYS A 198 20.77 18.78 0.32
N GLN A 199 21.73 18.92 -0.61
CA GLN A 199 23.11 19.31 -0.28
C GLN A 199 23.23 20.74 0.25
N LYS A 200 22.34 21.65 -0.16
CA LYS A 200 22.28 23.02 0.36
C LYS A 200 21.64 23.12 1.74
N ALA A 201 20.76 22.18 2.09
CA ALA A 201 20.05 22.15 3.37
C ALA A 201 20.91 21.47 4.47
N GLU A 202 21.95 22.16 4.95
CA GLU A 202 22.69 22.05 6.23
C GLU A 202 23.06 20.67 6.86
N PHE A 203 22.76 19.52 6.25
CA PHE A 203 23.22 18.20 6.66
C PHE A 203 23.54 17.36 5.42
N VAL A 204 24.77 17.51 4.90
CA VAL A 204 25.28 16.64 3.84
C VAL A 204 25.62 15.28 4.46
N SER A 205 24.71 14.32 4.35
CA SER A 205 25.05 12.93 4.65
C SER A 205 26.03 12.39 3.62
N SER A 206 27.11 11.75 4.09
CA SER A 206 28.06 11.03 3.24
C SER A 206 27.37 9.94 2.38
N GLY A 207 26.20 9.45 2.79
CA GLY A 207 25.43 8.44 2.06
C GLY A 207 24.53 8.95 0.93
N ASP A 208 24.39 10.27 0.76
CA ASP A 208 23.53 10.82 -0.29
C ASP A 208 24.22 10.77 -1.66
N GLY A 209 23.47 10.42 -2.71
CA GLY A 209 23.94 10.48 -4.08
C GLY A 209 23.44 9.35 -4.99
N PHE A 210 24.09 9.21 -6.14
CA PHE A 210 23.75 8.20 -7.14
C PHE A 210 24.47 6.88 -6.87
N TYR A 211 23.75 5.79 -7.06
CA TYR A 211 24.21 4.42 -6.82
C TYR A 211 23.90 3.55 -8.03
N LYS A 212 24.89 2.74 -8.43
CA LYS A 212 24.80 1.80 -9.55
C LYS A 212 24.63 0.39 -9.03
N SER A 213 23.72 -0.40 -9.61
CA SER A 213 23.48 -1.77 -9.17
C SER A 213 24.71 -2.64 -9.44
N LYS A 214 25.09 -3.51 -8.50
CA LYS A 214 26.16 -4.49 -8.72
C LYS A 214 25.72 -5.62 -9.65
N ARG A 215 24.44 -5.98 -9.59
CA ARG A 215 23.81 -6.95 -10.49
C ARG A 215 23.48 -6.31 -11.84
N HIS A 216 23.69 -7.06 -12.92
CA HIS A 216 23.17 -6.73 -14.25
C HIS A 216 21.68 -7.05 -14.35
N TRP A 217 20.91 -6.09 -14.85
CA TRP A 217 19.52 -6.22 -15.23
C TRP A 217 19.41 -6.01 -16.74
N LEU A 218 18.98 -7.03 -17.49
CA LEU A 218 18.90 -6.99 -18.95
C LEU A 218 20.22 -6.54 -19.60
N GLY A 219 21.35 -7.02 -19.07
CA GLY A 219 22.70 -6.69 -19.54
C GLY A 219 23.25 -5.35 -19.04
N LYS A 220 22.45 -4.49 -18.40
CA LYS A 220 22.87 -3.17 -17.93
C LYS A 220 22.85 -3.03 -16.42
N HIS A 221 23.63 -2.10 -15.88
CA HIS A 221 23.54 -1.70 -14.49
C HIS A 221 22.52 -0.57 -14.36
N ARG A 222 21.64 -0.66 -13.36
CA ARG A 222 20.64 0.38 -13.09
C ARG A 222 21.18 1.42 -12.14
N VAL A 223 20.79 2.68 -12.37
CA VAL A 223 21.15 3.80 -11.50
C VAL A 223 19.95 4.18 -10.64
N ILE A 224 20.20 4.41 -9.35
CA ILE A 224 19.22 4.94 -8.39
C ILE A 224 19.81 6.15 -7.67
N LEU A 225 18.95 7.01 -7.14
CA LEU A 225 19.33 8.15 -6.32
C LEU A 225 18.86 7.85 -4.90
N THR A 226 19.76 7.99 -3.92
CA THR A 226 19.45 7.68 -2.53
C THR A 226 19.65 8.87 -1.62
N PHE A 227 18.80 8.91 -0.60
CA PHE A 227 18.81 9.94 0.42
C PHE A 227 18.72 9.28 1.79
N GLU A 228 19.66 9.55 2.69
CA GLU A 228 19.56 9.14 4.08
C GLU A 228 18.30 9.75 4.71
N SER A 229 17.56 8.88 5.39
CA SER A 229 16.36 9.21 6.16
C SER A 229 16.76 9.69 7.56
N SER A 230 15.82 10.26 8.32
CA SER A 230 16.11 10.76 9.68
C SER A 230 16.59 9.68 10.66
N ASN A 231 16.35 8.40 10.34
CA ASN A 231 16.95 7.26 11.02
C ASN A 231 18.24 6.86 10.27
N SER A 232 19.38 6.95 10.94
CA SER A 232 20.76 6.83 10.40
C SER A 232 21.15 5.50 9.73
N ALA A 233 20.19 4.61 9.46
CA ALA A 233 20.41 3.34 8.78
C ALA A 233 19.45 3.09 7.60
N MET A 234 18.52 4.02 7.33
CA MET A 234 17.49 3.86 6.29
C MET A 234 17.67 4.90 5.19
N TYR A 235 17.56 4.46 3.94
CA TYR A 235 17.73 5.29 2.75
C TYR A 235 16.47 5.30 1.90
N LYS A 236 15.95 6.49 1.64
CA LYS A 236 14.94 6.72 0.61
C LYS A 236 15.55 6.51 -0.77
N ILE A 237 14.82 5.81 -1.64
CA ILE A 237 15.27 5.48 -2.98
C ILE A 237 14.39 6.17 -4.01
N VAL A 238 15.00 6.92 -4.91
CA VAL A 238 14.36 7.47 -6.11
C VAL A 238 14.89 6.71 -7.33
N ARG A 239 13.97 6.26 -8.17
CA ARG A 239 14.28 5.58 -9.44
C ARG A 239 13.91 6.48 -10.62
N PRO A 240 14.63 6.39 -11.76
CA PRO A 240 14.24 7.10 -12.99
C PRO A 240 12.84 6.70 -13.46
N THR A 241 12.44 5.44 -13.24
CA THR A 241 11.22 4.88 -13.82
C THR A 241 9.96 5.13 -12.98
N THR A 242 10.05 5.01 -11.65
CA THR A 242 8.88 5.08 -10.75
C THR A 242 8.93 6.23 -9.75
N GLY A 243 10.01 7.01 -9.74
CA GLY A 243 10.23 8.05 -8.75
C GLY A 243 10.55 7.51 -7.35
N GLU A 244 10.11 8.22 -6.31
CA GLU A 244 10.38 7.87 -4.91
C GLU A 244 9.68 6.56 -4.54
N SER A 245 10.45 5.66 -3.95
CA SER A 245 9.98 4.37 -3.49
C SER A 245 9.12 4.57 -2.25
N THR A 246 8.05 3.78 -2.13
CA THR A 246 7.24 3.74 -0.91
C THR A 246 7.98 3.12 0.28
N ARG A 247 9.09 2.44 0.03
CA ARG A 247 9.93 1.80 1.06
C ARG A 247 11.33 2.36 1.03
N ASP A 248 11.82 2.65 2.22
CA ASP A 248 13.22 2.91 2.48
C ASP A 248 13.99 1.58 2.47
N MET A 249 15.29 1.64 2.19
CA MET A 249 16.20 0.50 2.16
C MET A 249 17.25 0.65 3.24
N HIS A 250 17.51 -0.44 3.97
CA HIS A 250 18.56 -0.45 4.99
C HIS A 250 19.95 -0.30 4.34
N ILE A 251 20.88 0.37 5.02
CA ILE A 251 22.24 0.62 4.51
C ILE A 251 23.00 -0.65 4.13
N GLU A 252 22.87 -1.73 4.90
CA GLU A 252 23.48 -3.03 4.60
C GLU A 252 22.92 -3.63 3.29
N GLU A 253 21.63 -3.46 3.04
CA GLU A 253 21.01 -3.94 1.81
C GLU A 253 21.44 -3.09 0.62
N LEU A 254 21.50 -1.76 0.81
CA LEU A 254 21.94 -0.81 -0.21
C LEU A 254 23.38 -1.09 -0.64
N THR A 255 24.31 -1.17 0.32
CA THR A 255 25.73 -1.45 0.06
C THR A 255 25.97 -2.85 -0.50
N ARG A 256 25.14 -3.83 -0.15
CA ARG A 256 25.19 -5.17 -0.74
C ARG A 256 24.73 -5.17 -2.20
N LYS A 257 23.69 -4.42 -2.55
CA LYS A 257 23.08 -4.44 -3.90
C LYS A 257 23.66 -3.40 -4.86
N TYR A 258 24.20 -2.30 -4.34
CA TYR A 258 24.63 -1.15 -5.11
C TYR A 258 26.01 -0.64 -4.66
N SER A 259 26.65 0.14 -5.53
CA SER A 259 27.90 0.85 -5.28
C SER A 259 27.71 2.32 -5.66
N LYS A 260 28.19 3.24 -4.80
CA LYS A 260 28.10 4.67 -5.05
C LYS A 260 28.86 5.03 -6.33
N VAL A 261 28.26 5.89 -7.16
CA VAL A 261 28.85 6.31 -8.43
C VAL A 261 29.74 7.53 -8.17
N SER A 262 31.00 7.47 -8.58
CA SER A 262 31.95 8.57 -8.43
C SER A 262 31.78 9.65 -9.51
N SER A 263 31.32 9.26 -10.70
CA SER A 263 31.15 10.15 -11.85
C SER A 263 29.68 10.46 -12.12
N LEU A 264 29.29 11.73 -11.96
CA LEU A 264 27.93 12.19 -12.31
C LEU A 264 27.61 11.97 -13.81
N LYS A 265 28.62 11.97 -14.69
CA LYS A 265 28.43 11.69 -16.12
C LYS A 265 27.99 10.25 -16.35
N GLU A 266 28.58 9.29 -15.65
CA GLU A 266 28.20 7.88 -15.73
C GLU A 266 26.79 7.66 -15.16
N ALA A 267 26.49 8.30 -14.02
CA ALA A 267 25.16 8.26 -13.43
C ALA A 267 24.11 8.83 -14.38
N LYS A 268 24.41 9.96 -15.05
CA LYS A 268 23.52 10.60 -16.03
C LYS A 268 23.15 9.66 -17.17
N ILE A 269 24.15 9.07 -17.83
CA ILE A 269 23.94 8.16 -18.96
C ILE A 269 23.06 6.99 -18.54
N GLY A 270 23.39 6.33 -17.42
CA GLY A 270 22.59 5.20 -16.93
C GLY A 270 21.17 5.58 -16.50
N TRP A 271 21.00 6.78 -15.95
CA TRP A 271 19.69 7.30 -15.55
C TRP A 271 18.79 7.61 -16.74
N GLU A 272 19.31 8.33 -17.74
CA GLU A 272 18.59 8.70 -18.96
C GLU A 272 18.24 7.45 -19.79
N ASP A 273 19.16 6.49 -19.89
CA ASP A 273 18.90 5.19 -20.53
C ASP A 273 17.71 4.46 -19.90
N ASP A 274 17.70 4.32 -18.57
CA ASP A 274 16.61 3.67 -17.84
C ASP A 274 15.31 4.48 -17.94
N TYR A 275 15.40 5.81 -17.86
CA TYR A 275 14.28 6.74 -17.98
C TYR A 275 13.59 6.62 -19.34
N GLU A 276 14.35 6.60 -20.43
CA GLU A 276 13.82 6.47 -21.78
C GLU A 276 13.30 5.06 -22.07
N ALA A 277 14.06 4.02 -21.69
CA ALA A 277 13.64 2.65 -21.90
C ALA A 277 12.31 2.34 -21.19
N SER A 278 12.14 2.82 -19.96
CA SER A 278 10.93 2.57 -19.16
C SER A 278 9.65 3.21 -19.68
N SER A 279 9.74 4.11 -20.66
CA SER A 279 8.55 4.63 -21.36
C SER A 279 7.92 3.59 -22.31
N LYS A 280 8.72 2.65 -22.83
CA LYS A 280 8.32 1.70 -23.87
C LYS A 280 8.24 0.25 -23.40
N GLN A 281 8.94 -0.09 -22.31
CA GLN A 281 9.00 -1.46 -21.81
C GLN A 281 8.86 -1.52 -20.28
N CYS A 282 8.31 -2.65 -19.82
CA CYS A 282 8.30 -2.98 -18.39
C CYS A 282 9.70 -3.34 -17.90
N MET A 283 9.87 -3.39 -16.58
CA MET A 283 11.16 -3.72 -15.95
C MET A 283 11.68 -5.11 -16.28
N HIS A 284 10.81 -6.03 -16.72
CA HIS A 284 11.14 -7.41 -17.12
C HIS A 284 11.73 -7.50 -18.54
N GLY A 285 11.68 -6.41 -19.31
CA GLY A 285 12.21 -6.36 -20.67
C GLY A 285 11.33 -7.05 -21.71
N PRO A 286 11.90 -7.39 -22.89
CA PRO A 286 11.14 -7.86 -24.04
C PRO A 286 10.52 -9.26 -23.85
N TYR A 287 11.11 -10.11 -23.00
CA TYR A 287 10.64 -11.47 -22.72
C TYR A 287 9.69 -11.54 -21.52
N CYS A 288 8.92 -10.47 -21.26
CA CYS A 288 8.00 -10.46 -20.14
C CYS A 288 6.88 -11.50 -20.34
N LYS A 289 6.62 -12.32 -19.32
CA LYS A 289 5.52 -13.31 -19.32
C LYS A 289 4.14 -12.70 -19.57
N PHE A 290 3.96 -11.43 -19.21
CA PHE A 290 2.70 -10.69 -19.37
C PHE A 290 2.70 -9.80 -20.64
N GLY A 291 3.74 -9.87 -21.46
CA GLY A 291 3.82 -9.16 -22.74
C GLY A 291 3.51 -7.65 -22.62
N LYS A 292 2.67 -7.16 -23.54
CA LYS A 292 2.27 -5.75 -23.62
C LYS A 292 1.36 -5.28 -22.48
N SER A 293 0.69 -6.18 -21.75
CA SER A 293 -0.17 -5.79 -20.61
C SER A 293 0.61 -5.58 -19.31
N CYS A 294 1.93 -5.80 -19.33
CA CYS A 294 2.80 -5.54 -18.19
C CYS A 294 3.14 -4.06 -18.07
N SER A 295 2.63 -3.40 -17.03
CA SER A 295 3.03 -2.04 -16.63
C SER A 295 4.02 -2.01 -15.47
N ALA A 296 4.55 -3.18 -15.08
CA ALA A 296 5.42 -3.31 -13.91
C ALA A 296 6.74 -2.54 -14.11
N GLY A 297 6.97 -1.53 -13.29
CA GLY A 297 8.17 -0.68 -13.33
C GLY A 297 8.27 0.22 -14.57
N SER A 298 7.21 0.31 -15.39
CA SER A 298 7.12 1.25 -16.50
C SER A 298 6.90 2.67 -15.98
N ARG A 299 7.51 3.63 -16.67
CA ARG A 299 7.37 5.06 -16.38
C ARG A 299 5.98 5.57 -16.69
N LEU A 300 5.55 5.30 -17.92
CA LEU A 300 4.22 5.62 -18.40
C LEU A 300 3.26 4.51 -18.00
N GLN A 301 2.19 4.89 -17.33
CA GLN A 301 1.12 3.98 -16.96
C GLN A 301 -0.21 4.51 -17.46
N GLU A 302 -0.85 3.75 -18.34
CA GLU A 302 -2.25 3.98 -18.70
C GLU A 302 -3.16 3.52 -17.56
N VAL A 303 -4.12 4.37 -17.19
CA VAL A 303 -5.12 4.08 -16.19
C VAL A 303 -6.50 4.46 -16.72
N ASN A 304 -7.41 3.51 -16.68
CA ASN A 304 -8.79 3.69 -17.11
C ASN A 304 -9.68 3.88 -15.88
N VAL A 305 -10.51 4.93 -15.88
CA VAL A 305 -11.37 5.32 -14.77
C VAL A 305 -12.79 5.55 -15.28
N LEU A 306 -13.74 4.80 -14.74
CA LEU A 306 -15.15 4.95 -15.04
C LEU A 306 -15.78 5.94 -14.06
N GLY A 307 -16.25 7.08 -14.54
CA GLY A 307 -16.86 8.17 -13.77
C GLY A 307 -18.32 8.42 -14.17
N GLY A 308 -18.98 9.33 -13.44
CA GLY A 308 -20.38 9.70 -13.69
C GLY A 308 -21.37 8.80 -12.94
N ALA A 309 -22.48 8.42 -13.58
CA ALA A 309 -23.51 7.57 -12.97
C ALA A 309 -23.09 6.10 -12.97
N ILE A 310 -22.37 5.64 -11.94
CA ILE A 310 -21.80 4.28 -11.89
C ILE A 310 -22.77 3.27 -11.26
N LEU A 311 -23.68 3.70 -10.38
CA LEU A 311 -24.60 2.78 -9.69
C LEU A 311 -25.44 1.91 -10.62
N PRO A 312 -26.01 2.42 -11.74
CA PRO A 312 -26.80 1.60 -12.66
C PRO A 312 -25.99 0.47 -13.31
N VAL A 313 -24.68 0.67 -13.46
CA VAL A 313 -23.76 -0.27 -14.12
C VAL A 313 -22.91 -1.08 -13.14
N TRP A 314 -23.15 -0.93 -11.83
CA TRP A 314 -22.31 -1.47 -10.77
C TRP A 314 -22.17 -3.00 -10.81
N GLY A 315 -23.29 -3.71 -10.98
CA GLY A 315 -23.31 -5.17 -11.04
C GLY A 315 -22.47 -5.72 -12.20
N ASN A 316 -22.59 -5.11 -13.38
CA ASN A 316 -21.82 -5.52 -14.56
C ASN A 316 -20.31 -5.30 -14.35
N ILE A 317 -19.92 -4.18 -13.74
CA ILE A 317 -18.52 -3.94 -13.40
C ILE A 317 -18.01 -5.03 -12.46
N GLN A 318 -18.78 -5.41 -11.43
CA GLN A 318 -18.38 -6.49 -10.52
C GLN A 318 -18.19 -7.83 -11.24
N THR A 319 -19.08 -8.16 -12.18
CA THR A 319 -18.96 -9.39 -12.99
C THR A 319 -17.69 -9.36 -13.84
N VAL A 320 -17.46 -8.29 -14.61
CA VAL A 320 -16.28 -8.17 -15.49
C VAL A 320 -14.97 -8.20 -14.68
N LEU A 321 -14.95 -7.57 -13.51
CA LEU A 321 -13.77 -7.61 -12.64
C LEU A 321 -13.56 -9.00 -12.03
N SER A 322 -14.61 -9.74 -11.67
CA SER A 322 -14.48 -11.07 -11.05
C SER A 322 -13.76 -12.09 -11.95
N ASP A 323 -13.86 -11.91 -13.27
CA ASP A 323 -13.25 -12.75 -14.30
C ASP A 323 -11.76 -12.43 -14.56
N GLN A 324 -11.21 -11.37 -13.96
CA GLN A 324 -9.81 -10.98 -14.19
C GLN A 324 -8.81 -12.01 -13.65
N VAL A 325 -7.77 -12.32 -14.42
CA VAL A 325 -6.77 -13.33 -14.02
C VAL A 325 -6.01 -12.92 -12.75
N ARG A 326 -5.74 -11.63 -12.59
CA ARG A 326 -5.01 -11.09 -11.43
C ARG A 326 -5.97 -10.80 -10.28
N GLN A 327 -5.72 -11.43 -9.12
CA GLN A 327 -6.48 -11.20 -7.88
C GLN A 327 -6.58 -9.71 -7.50
N MET A 328 -5.53 -8.94 -7.78
CA MET A 328 -5.50 -7.49 -7.55
C MET A 328 -6.53 -6.74 -8.39
N ASP A 329 -6.75 -7.18 -9.62
CA ASP A 329 -7.62 -6.53 -10.61
C ASP A 329 -9.08 -7.01 -10.49
N LYS A 330 -9.34 -8.07 -9.69
CA LYS A 330 -10.70 -8.51 -9.35
C LYS A 330 -11.48 -7.56 -8.44
N ARG A 331 -10.78 -6.67 -7.75
CA ARG A 331 -11.36 -5.79 -6.75
C ARG A 331 -11.73 -4.45 -7.37
N LEU A 332 -12.94 -3.99 -7.06
CA LEU A 332 -13.33 -2.60 -7.28
C LEU A 332 -12.41 -1.67 -6.49
N ARG A 333 -11.89 -0.64 -7.15
CA ARG A 333 -11.10 0.40 -6.51
C ARG A 333 -11.62 1.75 -6.94
N ILE A 334 -12.06 2.54 -5.97
CA ILE A 334 -12.42 3.93 -6.22
C ILE A 334 -11.12 4.73 -6.21
N VAL A 335 -10.90 5.49 -7.28
CA VAL A 335 -9.72 6.33 -7.45
C VAL A 335 -10.11 7.77 -7.64
N ARG A 336 -9.25 8.67 -7.17
CA ARG A 336 -9.31 10.10 -7.46
C ARG A 336 -8.10 10.47 -8.30
N VAL A 337 -8.34 11.25 -9.35
CA VAL A 337 -7.33 11.70 -10.31
C VAL A 337 -7.42 13.22 -10.40
N GLU A 338 -6.28 13.89 -10.35
CA GLU A 338 -6.15 15.32 -10.60
C GLU A 338 -5.16 15.50 -11.76
N THR A 339 -5.63 16.05 -12.88
CA THR A 339 -4.80 16.28 -14.07
C THR A 339 -3.82 17.41 -13.81
N THR A 340 -2.59 17.28 -14.32
CA THR A 340 -1.52 18.25 -14.03
C THR A 340 -1.56 19.48 -14.93
N SER A 341 -2.17 19.37 -16.11
CA SER A 341 -2.25 20.48 -17.08
C SER A 341 -3.32 21.51 -16.73
N ASP A 342 -4.47 21.08 -16.22
CA ASP A 342 -5.65 21.92 -15.99
C ASP A 342 -6.31 21.74 -14.62
N ASN A 343 -5.69 20.97 -13.71
CA ASN A 343 -6.15 20.74 -12.34
C ASN A 343 -7.61 20.24 -12.23
N ARG A 344 -8.10 19.54 -13.26
CA ARG A 344 -9.43 18.92 -13.21
C ARG A 344 -9.39 17.67 -12.35
N ARG A 345 -10.45 17.50 -11.57
CA ARG A 345 -10.58 16.38 -10.63
C ARG A 345 -11.62 15.39 -11.12
N PHE A 346 -11.26 14.13 -11.08
CA PHE A 346 -12.09 13.00 -11.46
C PHE A 346 -12.16 12.03 -10.31
N VAL A 347 -13.33 11.46 -10.08
CA VAL A 347 -13.54 10.38 -9.11
C VAL A 347 -14.31 9.29 -9.83
N GLY A 348 -13.85 8.05 -9.70
CA GLY A 348 -14.47 6.93 -10.39
C GLY A 348 -13.85 5.60 -10.02
N VAL A 349 -14.32 4.55 -10.68
CA VAL A 349 -13.84 3.18 -10.49
C VAL A 349 -12.71 2.90 -11.46
N ARG A 350 -11.56 2.44 -10.96
CA ARG A 350 -10.45 1.99 -11.81
C ARG A 350 -10.83 0.70 -12.53
N ILE A 351 -10.71 0.71 -13.85
CA ILE A 351 -10.91 -0.44 -14.72
C ILE A 351 -9.53 -0.94 -15.20
N PRO A 352 -9.20 -2.24 -15.03
CA PRO A 352 -8.01 -2.84 -15.63
C PRO A 352 -8.03 -2.73 -17.14
N ASN A 353 -6.88 -2.50 -17.79
CA ASN A 353 -6.82 -2.29 -19.25
C ASN A 353 -7.39 -3.48 -20.02
N GLU A 354 -7.16 -4.70 -19.52
CA GLU A 354 -7.66 -5.96 -20.09
C GLU A 354 -9.21 -6.07 -20.03
N ALA A 355 -9.85 -5.32 -19.13
CA ALA A 355 -11.30 -5.31 -18.94
C ALA A 355 -12.00 -4.17 -19.70
N VAL A 356 -11.27 -3.22 -20.28
CA VAL A 356 -11.85 -2.00 -20.86
C VAL A 356 -12.79 -2.31 -22.02
N GLU A 357 -12.39 -3.19 -22.94
CA GLU A 357 -13.22 -3.58 -24.08
C GLU A 357 -14.49 -4.29 -23.63
N THR A 358 -14.39 -5.25 -22.70
CA THR A 358 -15.55 -5.96 -22.15
C THR A 358 -16.51 -5.02 -21.41
N VAL A 359 -15.98 -4.03 -20.68
CA VAL A 359 -16.79 -2.97 -20.08
C VAL A 359 -17.52 -2.21 -21.19
N LEU A 360 -16.82 -1.72 -22.22
CA LEU A 360 -17.46 -0.97 -23.30
C LEU A 360 -18.54 -1.78 -24.03
N GLU A 361 -18.26 -3.03 -24.40
CA GLU A 361 -19.17 -3.92 -25.14
C GLU A 361 -20.35 -4.41 -24.29
N GLY A 362 -20.10 -4.77 -23.02
CA GLY A 362 -21.10 -5.31 -22.10
C GLY A 362 -22.26 -4.34 -21.83
N PHE A 363 -22.07 -3.04 -22.04
CA PHE A 363 -23.14 -2.04 -21.92
C PHE A 363 -23.87 -1.71 -23.22
N PHE A 364 -23.29 -2.04 -24.39
CA PHE A 364 -24.00 -1.93 -25.67
C PHE A 364 -25.13 -2.97 -25.79
N LEU A 365 -24.94 -4.18 -25.25
CA LEU A 365 -25.95 -5.25 -25.32
C LEU A 365 -27.24 -4.92 -24.54
N PHE A 366 -27.17 -4.10 -23.50
CA PHE A 366 -28.35 -3.68 -22.72
C PHE A 366 -29.12 -2.51 -23.32
N LEU A 367 -28.56 -1.79 -24.29
CA LEU A 367 -29.32 -0.77 -25.05
C LEU A 367 -30.30 -1.39 -26.07
N CYS A 368 -30.19 -2.70 -26.33
CA CYS A 368 -31.04 -3.43 -27.27
C CYS A 368 -32.08 -4.35 -26.63
N ILE A 369 -32.17 -4.42 -25.29
CA ILE A 369 -33.24 -5.16 -24.62
C ILE A 369 -34.30 -4.15 -24.17
N PRO A 370 -35.47 -4.07 -24.82
CA PRO A 370 -36.58 -3.31 -24.27
C PRO A 370 -36.92 -3.92 -22.92
N SER A 371 -36.92 -3.11 -21.87
CA SER A 371 -37.34 -3.50 -20.53
C SER A 371 -38.71 -4.21 -20.60
N PRO A 372 -38.83 -5.50 -20.24
CA PRO A 372 -40.11 -6.01 -19.79
C PRO A 372 -40.32 -5.45 -18.38
N PHE A 373 -41.57 -5.23 -17.99
CA PHE A 373 -42.02 -4.61 -16.73
C PHE A 373 -42.27 -3.09 -16.77
N LEU A 374 -43.45 -2.79 -17.35
CA LEU A 374 -44.49 -1.99 -16.69
C LEU A 374 -44.81 -2.53 -15.28
#